data_AF-A0AAE7EAP6-F1
#
_entry.id   AF-A0AAE7EAP6-F1
#
_cell.length_a   1.000
_cell.length_b   1.000
_cell.length_c   1.000
_cell.angle_alpha   90.00
_cell.angle_beta   90.00
_cell.angle_gamma   90.00
#
_symmetry.space_group_name_H-M   'P 1'
#
loop_
_entity.id
_entity.type
_entity.pdbx_description
1 polymer ?
#
loop_
_entity_poly.entity_id
_entity_poly.type
_entity_poly.pdbx_seq_one_letter_code
_entity_poly.pdbx_strand_id
1 'polypeptide(L)'
;MKNKFLNSFIIITLILVAFIVYNKFKLSGNSHFTVTADTVIKPGSEISKYVTQEEVDSFSFRYSDIHCDEETNSTLIPLRKALMDKDTNKVLNFIKDNNLSADVTMLDKRTPLMYSSFYNDTNTTKELIKLGADVHKKDRYELNALAYAISINSANTVKILLDNNLTVEETPVVQMYGSKTNFYRQLDKIIINGDDIEMIYSKELTLFKCGEGRYGDGLDPFLYVVRSNLYDTAKVILESGYIPTKCKSNSNKYGADCYDNISKYENYEPMLNLLLEHNVSGQPSKELMKKVYDECYNDYNIFLATKNKFLKGDLNLILEEKISLNGTLKTYEKYCNKPNSNFLNTKSYISWKNNYNKNYELYGFLMANKDDKSKVIYLDKNQNKSGN
;
A
#
# COMPACT_ATOMS: atom_id res chain seq x y z
N MET A 1 -80.43 -0.82 5.20
CA MET A 1 -79.08 -0.62 5.79
C MET A 1 -77.93 -1.22 4.97
N LYS A 2 -78.12 -2.28 4.17
CA LYS A 2 -77.04 -2.91 3.37
C LYS A 2 -76.37 -1.99 2.31
N ASN A 3 -77.12 -1.13 1.62
CA ASN A 3 -76.54 -0.28 0.55
C ASN A 3 -75.64 0.87 1.05
N LYS A 4 -75.86 1.40 2.26
CA LYS A 4 -74.98 2.46 2.83
C LYS A 4 -73.63 1.90 3.28
N PHE A 5 -73.63 0.70 3.87
CA PHE A 5 -72.39 0.02 4.28
C PHE A 5 -71.55 -0.41 3.07
N LEU A 6 -72.18 -0.91 2.01
CA LEU A 6 -71.48 -1.29 0.78
C LEU A 6 -70.83 -0.09 0.10
N ASN A 7 -71.53 1.04 0.01
CA ASN A 7 -70.97 2.28 -0.56
C ASN A 7 -69.83 2.85 0.30
N SER A 8 -69.93 2.83 1.62
CA SER A 8 -68.82 3.26 2.50
C SER A 8 -67.60 2.34 2.38
N PHE A 9 -67.79 1.03 2.26
CA PHE A 9 -66.68 0.08 2.12
C PHE A 9 -65.95 0.27 0.78
N ILE A 10 -66.70 0.53 -0.30
CA ILE A 10 -66.15 0.82 -1.64
C ILE A 10 -65.35 2.12 -1.64
N ILE A 11 -65.83 3.18 -0.97
CA ILE A 11 -65.10 4.46 -0.88
C ILE A 11 -63.78 4.29 -0.09
N ILE A 12 -63.80 3.56 1.03
CA ILE A 12 -62.59 3.32 1.84
C ILE A 12 -61.57 2.47 1.08
N THR A 13 -62.02 1.45 0.34
CA THR A 13 -61.12 0.64 -0.51
C THR A 13 -60.54 1.45 -1.67
N LEU A 14 -61.33 2.33 -2.29
CA LEU A 14 -60.81 3.23 -3.34
C LEU A 14 -59.77 4.23 -2.81
N ILE A 15 -59.95 4.77 -1.60
CA ILE A 15 -58.96 5.65 -0.96
C ILE A 15 -57.67 4.88 -0.62
N LEU A 16 -57.79 3.65 -0.09
CA LEU A 16 -56.64 2.79 0.20
C LEU A 16 -55.90 2.39 -1.08
N VAL A 17 -56.62 2.01 -2.13
CA VAL A 17 -56.01 1.70 -3.43
C VAL A 17 -55.38 2.94 -4.03
N ALA A 18 -56.02 4.12 -3.98
CA ALA A 18 -55.43 5.37 -4.44
C ALA A 18 -54.19 5.76 -3.64
N PHE A 19 -54.15 5.51 -2.32
CA PHE A 19 -52.98 5.75 -1.48
C PHE A 19 -51.84 4.76 -1.76
N ILE A 20 -52.15 3.47 -1.96
CA ILE A 20 -51.18 2.44 -2.37
C ILE A 20 -50.65 2.74 -3.76
N VAL A 21 -51.51 3.12 -4.71
CA VAL A 21 -51.14 3.50 -6.07
C VAL A 21 -50.34 4.80 -6.07
N TYR A 22 -50.72 5.81 -5.27
CA TYR A 22 -49.96 7.05 -5.11
C TYR A 22 -48.58 6.79 -4.51
N ASN A 23 -48.47 5.96 -3.46
CA ASN A 23 -47.17 5.58 -2.90
C ASN A 23 -46.35 4.73 -3.89
N LYS A 24 -46.98 3.82 -4.63
CA LYS A 24 -46.33 3.01 -5.68
C LYS A 24 -45.89 3.88 -6.87
N PHE A 25 -46.63 4.93 -7.22
CA PHE A 25 -46.27 5.90 -8.26
C PHE A 25 -45.23 6.92 -7.78
N LYS A 26 -45.26 7.30 -6.50
CA LYS A 26 -44.19 8.09 -5.86
C LYS A 26 -42.90 7.29 -5.77
N LEU A 27 -42.99 5.98 -5.57
CA LEU A 27 -41.90 5.00 -5.68
C LEU A 27 -41.50 4.70 -7.14
N SER A 28 -42.38 4.94 -8.13
CA SER A 28 -42.10 4.76 -9.56
C SER A 28 -41.61 6.03 -10.26
N GLY A 29 -41.55 7.16 -9.56
CA GLY A 29 -40.73 8.27 -10.01
C GLY A 29 -39.29 7.84 -9.85
N ASN A 30 -38.66 7.35 -10.93
CA ASN A 30 -37.25 6.95 -10.92
C ASN A 30 -36.40 8.14 -10.50
N SER A 31 -36.17 8.30 -9.19
CA SER A 31 -35.24 9.28 -8.65
C SER A 31 -33.84 8.79 -8.99
N HIS A 32 -33.30 9.32 -10.08
CA HIS A 32 -31.92 9.11 -10.47
C HIS A 32 -31.03 9.99 -9.60
N PHE A 33 -30.39 9.40 -8.59
CA PHE A 33 -29.34 10.07 -7.83
C PHE A 33 -28.01 9.88 -8.54
N THR A 34 -27.29 10.97 -8.78
CA THR A 34 -25.87 10.91 -9.18
C THR A 34 -25.04 11.14 -7.93
N VAL A 35 -24.28 10.13 -7.52
CA VAL A 35 -23.30 10.25 -6.43
C VAL A 35 -21.94 10.55 -7.03
N THR A 36 -21.38 11.68 -6.64
CA THR A 36 -20.02 12.15 -6.94
C THR A 36 -19.22 12.26 -5.65
N ALA A 37 -17.90 12.45 -5.74
CA ALA A 37 -17.00 12.61 -4.60
C ALA A 37 -17.39 13.75 -3.64
N ASP A 38 -18.13 14.76 -4.13
CA ASP A 38 -18.55 15.94 -3.36
C ASP A 38 -20.00 15.85 -2.88
N THR A 39 -20.64 14.68 -3.01
CA THR A 39 -22.04 14.51 -2.62
C THR A 39 -22.19 14.56 -1.10
N VAL A 40 -23.01 15.49 -0.61
CA VAL A 40 -23.34 15.61 0.82
C VAL A 40 -24.65 14.88 1.13
N ILE A 41 -24.58 13.82 1.92
CA ILE A 41 -25.72 13.03 2.37
C ILE A 41 -26.31 13.62 3.64
N LYS A 42 -27.41 14.36 3.48
CA LYS A 42 -28.16 14.92 4.63
C LYS A 42 -28.99 13.81 5.30
N PRO A 43 -28.90 13.63 6.64
CA PRO A 43 -29.74 12.67 7.35
C PRO A 43 -31.24 12.90 7.06
N GLY A 44 -31.95 11.83 6.70
CA GLY A 44 -33.39 11.87 6.40
C GLY A 44 -33.75 12.33 4.97
N SER A 45 -32.76 12.66 4.13
CA SER A 45 -32.99 12.89 2.70
C SER A 45 -33.33 11.58 1.98
N GLU A 46 -34.02 11.65 0.83
CA GLU A 46 -34.34 10.45 0.04
C GLU A 46 -33.09 9.66 -0.37
N ILE A 47 -31.99 10.34 -0.70
CA ILE A 47 -30.71 9.70 -1.05
C ILE A 47 -30.07 8.98 0.14
N SER A 48 -30.27 9.46 1.39
CA SER A 48 -29.72 8.84 2.61
C SER A 48 -30.28 7.44 2.92
N LYS A 49 -31.32 7.00 2.21
CA LYS A 49 -31.84 5.63 2.28
C LYS A 49 -30.97 4.61 1.53
N TYR A 50 -30.07 5.08 0.65
CA TYR A 50 -29.33 4.24 -0.29
C TYR A 50 -27.82 4.33 -0.15
N VAL A 51 -27.31 5.46 0.31
CA VAL A 51 -25.88 5.70 0.46
C VAL A 51 -25.64 6.56 1.70
N THR A 52 -24.60 6.24 2.46
CA THR A 52 -24.15 6.99 3.64
C THR A 52 -23.09 8.02 3.25
N GLN A 53 -22.87 9.04 4.09
CA GLN A 53 -21.76 9.97 3.88
C GLN A 53 -20.41 9.24 3.90
N GLU A 54 -20.27 8.23 4.76
CA GLU A 54 -19.07 7.39 4.87
C GLU A 54 -18.77 6.65 3.55
N GLU A 55 -19.79 6.11 2.87
CA GLU A 55 -19.62 5.46 1.57
C GLU A 55 -19.18 6.45 0.48
N VAL A 56 -19.71 7.68 0.49
CA VAL A 56 -19.27 8.74 -0.42
C VAL A 56 -17.83 9.16 -0.13
N ASP A 57 -17.48 9.35 1.15
CA ASP A 57 -16.15 9.77 1.56
C ASP A 57 -15.11 8.66 1.31
N SER A 58 -15.47 7.39 1.51
CA SER A 58 -14.65 6.23 1.14
C SER A 58 -14.39 6.15 -0.37
N PHE A 59 -15.41 6.41 -1.18
CA PHE A 59 -15.24 6.52 -2.64
C PHE A 59 -14.34 7.72 -3.01
N SER A 60 -14.58 8.89 -2.43
CA SER A 60 -13.82 10.12 -2.66
C SER A 60 -12.35 9.98 -2.25
N PHE A 61 -12.08 9.33 -1.13
CA PHE A 61 -10.74 9.05 -0.59
C PHE A 61 -9.82 8.37 -1.62
N ARG A 62 -10.36 7.47 -2.46
CA ARG A 62 -9.59 6.77 -3.51
C ARG A 62 -9.03 7.70 -4.59
N TYR A 63 -9.62 8.88 -4.75
CA TYR A 63 -9.23 9.87 -5.75
C TYR A 63 -8.59 11.12 -5.15
N SER A 64 -8.74 11.33 -3.84
CA SER A 64 -8.18 12.45 -3.10
C SER A 64 -6.65 12.40 -3.06
N ASP A 65 -5.98 13.53 -3.21
CA ASP A 65 -4.55 13.67 -3.01
C ASP A 65 -4.15 15.05 -2.52
N ILE A 66 -3.54 15.09 -1.33
CA ILE A 66 -3.06 16.31 -0.70
C ILE A 66 -2.05 17.10 -1.53
N HIS A 67 -1.35 16.46 -2.47
CA HIS A 67 -0.49 17.16 -3.41
C HIS A 67 -1.25 17.78 -4.58
N CYS A 68 -2.10 17.01 -5.24
CA CYS A 68 -2.74 17.38 -6.50
C CYS A 68 -4.06 18.12 -6.37
N ASP A 69 -4.77 17.98 -5.25
CA ASP A 69 -6.03 18.68 -5.05
C ASP A 69 -5.77 20.20 -4.95
N GLU A 70 -6.54 20.96 -5.70
CA GLU A 70 -6.42 22.41 -5.80
C GLU A 70 -7.26 23.11 -4.72
N GLU A 71 -6.62 24.00 -3.96
CA GLU A 71 -7.32 24.83 -2.99
C GLU A 71 -8.23 25.83 -3.73
N THR A 72 -9.54 25.76 -3.46
CA THR A 72 -10.54 26.62 -4.11
C THR A 72 -10.82 27.90 -3.32
N ASN A 73 -10.49 27.92 -2.03
CA ASN A 73 -10.58 29.12 -1.22
C ASN A 73 -9.45 30.09 -1.60
N SER A 74 -9.81 31.12 -2.39
CA SER A 74 -8.86 32.13 -2.87
C SER A 74 -8.00 32.78 -1.78
N THR A 75 -8.52 32.92 -0.56
CA THR A 75 -7.75 33.41 0.59
C THR A 75 -6.67 32.43 1.00
N LEU A 76 -6.91 31.12 0.94
CA LEU A 76 -5.97 30.09 1.42
C LEU A 76 -5.00 29.57 0.36
N ILE A 77 -5.17 29.92 -0.92
CA ILE A 77 -4.23 29.57 -2.00
C ILE A 77 -2.78 29.99 -1.69
N PRO A 78 -2.49 31.22 -1.20
CA PRO A 78 -1.13 31.60 -0.84
C PRO A 78 -0.54 30.76 0.31
N LEU A 79 -1.37 30.37 1.30
CA LEU A 79 -0.96 29.47 2.38
C LEU A 79 -0.63 28.08 1.84
N ARG A 80 -1.47 27.53 0.96
CA ARG A 80 -1.24 26.25 0.26
C ARG A 80 0.10 26.25 -0.44
N LYS A 81 0.41 27.33 -1.17
CA LYS A 81 1.68 27.48 -1.88
C LYS A 81 2.87 27.54 -0.93
N ALA A 82 2.78 28.33 0.15
CA ALA A 82 3.85 28.43 1.14
C ALA A 82 4.17 27.07 1.81
N LEU A 83 3.15 26.26 2.08
CA LEU A 83 3.31 24.90 2.61
C LEU A 83 3.99 23.95 1.62
N MET A 84 3.65 24.03 0.33
CA MET A 84 4.33 23.24 -0.73
C MET A 84 5.79 23.63 -0.89
N ASP A 85 6.06 24.94 -0.83
CA ASP A 85 7.39 25.51 -0.97
C ASP A 85 8.25 25.30 0.30
N LYS A 86 7.68 24.73 1.37
CA LYS A 86 8.30 24.54 2.69
C LYS A 86 8.84 25.84 3.30
N ASP A 87 8.15 26.95 3.03
CA ASP A 87 8.55 28.28 3.47
C ASP A 87 7.89 28.60 4.81
N THR A 88 8.53 28.17 5.91
CA THR A 88 8.02 28.34 7.27
C THR A 88 7.69 29.81 7.58
N ASN A 89 8.53 30.75 7.15
CA ASN A 89 8.32 32.17 7.43
C ASN A 89 7.05 32.69 6.72
N LYS A 90 6.84 32.31 5.45
CA LYS A 90 5.60 32.67 4.75
C LYS A 90 4.38 32.01 5.38
N VAL A 91 4.47 30.76 5.82
CA VAL A 91 3.37 30.08 6.52
C VAL A 91 2.99 30.84 7.79
N LEU A 92 3.97 31.14 8.66
CA LEU A 92 3.73 31.80 9.93
C LEU A 92 3.23 33.25 9.76
N ASN A 93 3.84 34.01 8.84
CA ASN A 93 3.39 35.37 8.54
C ASN A 93 1.99 35.36 7.95
N PHE A 94 1.67 34.43 7.03
CA PHE A 94 0.34 34.33 6.45
C PHE A 94 -0.73 34.06 7.53
N ILE A 95 -0.48 33.10 8.44
CA ILE A 95 -1.40 32.79 9.54
C ILE A 95 -1.62 34.03 10.42
N LYS A 96 -0.54 34.73 10.77
CA LYS A 96 -0.58 35.93 11.62
C LYS A 96 -1.30 37.11 10.95
N ASP A 97 -0.91 37.45 9.72
CA ASP A 97 -1.40 38.64 9.01
C ASP A 97 -2.89 38.53 8.65
N ASN A 98 -3.40 37.30 8.51
CA ASN A 98 -4.81 37.03 8.27
C ASN A 98 -5.60 36.67 9.55
N ASN A 99 -4.98 36.78 10.73
CA ASN A 99 -5.57 36.44 12.02
C ASN A 99 -6.22 35.04 12.04
N LEU A 100 -5.51 34.06 11.49
CA LEU A 100 -5.95 32.67 11.41
C LEU A 100 -5.42 31.86 12.61
N SER A 101 -6.11 30.79 12.95
CA SER A 101 -5.57 29.75 13.83
C SER A 101 -4.56 28.88 13.09
N ALA A 102 -3.61 28.27 13.81
CA ALA A 102 -2.72 27.24 13.28
C ALA A 102 -3.49 26.02 12.73
N ASP A 103 -4.74 25.84 13.19
CA ASP A 103 -5.68 24.81 12.78
C ASP A 103 -6.64 25.24 11.66
N VAL A 104 -6.34 26.33 10.93
CA VAL A 104 -7.13 26.75 9.79
C VAL A 104 -7.34 25.58 8.83
N THR A 105 -8.60 25.34 8.45
CA THR A 105 -8.95 24.23 7.57
C THR A 105 -8.94 24.69 6.13
N MET A 106 -8.23 23.93 5.31
CA MET A 106 -8.14 24.03 3.85
C MET A 106 -9.11 23.03 3.21
N LEU A 107 -9.00 22.80 1.90
CA LEU A 107 -9.77 21.79 1.18
C LEU A 107 -9.82 20.44 1.95
N ASP A 108 -11.01 19.84 1.99
CA ASP A 108 -11.31 18.60 2.72
C ASP A 108 -10.98 18.63 4.22
N LYS A 109 -10.98 19.83 4.82
CA LYS A 109 -10.64 20.06 6.23
C LYS A 109 -9.19 19.76 6.59
N ARG A 110 -8.30 19.68 5.59
CA ARG A 110 -6.86 19.49 5.82
C ARG A 110 -6.28 20.70 6.57
N THR A 111 -5.35 20.46 7.49
CA THR A 111 -4.69 21.53 8.26
C THR A 111 -3.28 21.80 7.72
N PRO A 112 -2.68 22.98 8.01
CA PRO A 112 -1.27 23.25 7.73
C PRO A 112 -0.34 22.16 8.27
N LEU A 113 -0.68 21.56 9.43
CA LEU A 113 0.10 20.49 10.03
C LEU A 113 0.11 19.22 9.16
N MET A 114 -1.03 18.85 8.56
CA MET A 114 -1.11 17.72 7.62
C MET A 114 -0.27 17.95 6.36
N TYR A 115 -0.31 19.17 5.79
CA TYR A 115 0.52 19.51 4.63
C TYR A 115 2.02 19.47 4.96
N SER A 116 2.46 20.12 6.04
CA SER A 116 3.88 20.08 6.43
C SER A 116 4.36 18.65 6.73
N SER A 117 3.48 17.81 7.27
CA SER A 117 3.75 16.39 7.51
C SER A 117 3.94 15.58 6.24
N PHE A 118 3.05 15.78 5.25
CA PHE A 118 3.17 15.19 3.92
C PHE A 118 4.43 15.64 3.17
N TYR A 119 4.92 16.85 3.38
CA TYR A 119 6.13 17.30 2.71
C TYR A 119 7.42 16.99 3.49
N ASN A 120 7.36 16.34 4.65
CA ASN A 120 8.51 16.15 5.56
C ASN A 120 9.14 17.51 5.99
N ASP A 121 8.34 18.56 6.11
CA ASP A 121 8.80 19.89 6.52
C ASP A 121 8.84 20.01 8.03
N THR A 122 9.86 19.38 8.61
CA THR A 122 10.06 19.31 10.06
C THR A 122 10.10 20.67 10.76
N ASN A 123 10.56 21.73 10.08
CA ASN A 123 10.66 23.06 10.67
C ASN A 123 9.27 23.70 10.80
N THR A 124 8.51 23.70 9.69
CA THR A 124 7.13 24.19 9.71
C THR A 124 6.25 23.35 10.63
N THR A 125 6.39 22.02 10.66
CA THR A 125 5.67 21.15 11.59
C THR A 125 5.89 21.57 13.04
N LYS A 126 7.15 21.78 13.47
CA LYS A 126 7.46 22.19 14.85
C LYS A 126 6.89 23.56 15.20
N GLU A 127 7.04 24.55 14.30
CA GLU A 127 6.51 25.89 14.56
C GLU A 127 4.98 25.93 14.57
N LEU A 128 4.30 25.13 13.74
CA LEU A 128 2.84 24.99 13.78
C LEU A 128 2.37 24.38 15.10
N ILE A 129 3.01 23.31 15.59
CA ILE A 129 2.70 22.71 16.89
C ILE A 129 2.91 23.73 18.02
N LYS A 130 4.03 24.48 17.99
CA LYS A 130 4.32 25.55 18.95
C LYS A 130 3.30 26.70 18.90
N LEU A 131 2.72 26.97 17.73
CA LEU A 131 1.64 27.94 17.54
C LEU A 131 0.27 27.39 18.02
N GLY A 132 0.22 26.15 18.50
CA GLY A 132 -0.99 25.52 19.05
C GLY A 132 -1.79 24.71 18.03
N ALA A 133 -1.18 24.25 16.93
CA ALA A 133 -1.84 23.30 16.04
C ALA A 133 -2.14 21.98 16.79
N ASP A 134 -3.38 21.51 16.68
CA ASP A 134 -3.82 20.26 17.30
C ASP A 134 -3.37 19.07 16.45
N VAL A 135 -2.45 18.26 17.00
CA VAL A 135 -1.91 17.07 16.34
C VAL A 135 -2.96 15.98 16.10
N HIS A 136 -4.07 16.00 16.84
CA HIS A 136 -5.14 15.00 16.76
C HIS A 136 -6.21 15.35 15.72
N LYS A 137 -6.11 16.53 15.08
CA LYS A 137 -7.04 16.94 14.01
C LYS A 137 -7.07 15.90 12.89
N LYS A 138 -8.28 15.66 12.40
CA LYS A 138 -8.57 14.82 11.26
C LYS A 138 -9.24 15.60 10.14
N ASP A 139 -8.93 15.23 8.91
CA ASP A 139 -9.57 15.76 7.72
C ASP A 139 -10.93 15.06 7.46
N ARG A 140 -11.54 15.34 6.32
CA ARG A 140 -12.81 14.73 5.89
C ARG A 140 -12.75 13.21 5.77
N TYR A 141 -11.56 12.63 5.57
CA TYR A 141 -11.33 11.21 5.36
C TYR A 141 -10.83 10.51 6.64
N GLU A 142 -10.97 11.16 7.79
CA GLU A 142 -10.47 10.69 9.08
C GLU A 142 -8.94 10.53 9.14
N LEU A 143 -8.20 11.15 8.20
CA LEU A 143 -6.73 11.16 8.22
C LEU A 143 -6.22 12.28 9.11
N ASN A 144 -5.27 11.94 9.99
CA ASN A 144 -4.51 12.91 10.79
C ASN A 144 -3.14 13.22 10.14
N ALA A 145 -2.36 14.11 10.76
CA ALA A 145 -1.03 14.48 10.29
C ALA A 145 -0.06 13.28 10.19
N LEU A 146 -0.19 12.27 11.06
CA LEU A 146 0.65 11.07 11.05
C LEU A 146 0.35 10.18 9.83
N ALA A 147 -0.90 10.06 9.39
CA ALA A 147 -1.24 9.34 8.16
C ALA A 147 -0.49 9.91 6.95
N TYR A 148 -0.47 11.23 6.85
CA TYR A 148 0.22 11.97 5.79
C TYR A 148 1.75 11.87 5.89
N ALA A 149 2.32 11.84 7.10
CA ALA A 149 3.76 11.64 7.27
C ALA A 149 4.20 10.22 6.87
N ILE A 150 3.41 9.20 7.26
CA ILE A 150 3.69 7.80 6.96
C ILE A 150 3.61 7.52 5.45
N SER A 151 2.60 8.08 4.77
CA SER A 151 2.29 7.78 3.37
C SER A 151 3.43 8.08 2.39
N ILE A 152 4.38 8.95 2.76
CA ILE A 152 5.51 9.34 1.91
C ILE A 152 6.87 9.21 2.63
N ASN A 153 6.94 8.40 3.70
CA ASN A 153 8.17 8.10 4.45
C ASN A 153 8.83 9.33 5.12
N SER A 154 8.04 10.26 5.66
CA SER A 154 8.52 11.40 6.47
C SER A 154 8.95 10.98 7.88
N ALA A 155 9.94 10.10 8.01
CA ALA A 155 10.34 9.53 9.30
C ALA A 155 10.62 10.59 10.40
N ASN A 156 11.23 11.72 10.03
CA ASN A 156 11.48 12.81 10.98
C ASN A 156 10.20 13.48 11.46
N THR A 157 9.23 13.74 10.57
CA THR A 157 7.93 14.28 10.99
C THR A 157 7.10 13.25 11.75
N VAL A 158 7.13 11.97 11.36
CA VAL A 158 6.55 10.87 12.16
C VAL A 158 7.07 10.94 13.60
N LYS A 159 8.39 11.05 13.78
CA LYS A 159 8.98 11.18 15.12
C LYS A 159 8.45 12.41 15.87
N ILE A 160 8.42 13.57 15.24
CA ILE A 160 7.91 14.81 15.86
C ILE A 160 6.47 14.63 16.33
N LEU A 161 5.61 14.02 15.51
CA LEU A 161 4.20 13.82 15.85
C LEU A 161 4.03 12.84 17.02
N LEU A 162 4.76 11.73 17.01
CA LEU A 162 4.75 10.75 18.12
C LEU A 162 5.28 11.37 19.42
N ASP A 163 6.34 12.19 19.34
CA ASP A 163 6.90 12.92 20.50
C ASP A 163 5.92 13.99 21.05
N ASN A 164 4.85 14.33 20.32
CA ASN A 164 3.81 15.29 20.72
C ASN A 164 2.47 14.60 21.06
N ASN A 165 2.52 13.38 21.59
CA ASN A 165 1.39 12.58 22.10
C ASN A 165 0.37 12.07 21.07
N LEU A 166 0.65 12.18 19.76
CA LEU A 166 -0.14 11.47 18.76
C LEU A 166 0.29 10.00 18.71
N THR A 167 -0.65 9.06 18.76
CA THR A 167 -0.35 7.62 18.69
C THR A 167 -0.61 7.03 17.30
N VAL A 168 0.03 5.89 17.00
CA VAL A 168 -0.20 5.18 15.74
C VAL A 168 -1.63 4.63 15.69
N GLU A 169 -2.21 4.26 16.82
CA GLU A 169 -3.58 3.76 16.97
C GLU A 169 -4.64 4.78 16.59
N GLU A 170 -4.36 6.08 16.78
CA GLU A 170 -5.22 7.19 16.33
C GLU A 170 -5.17 7.40 14.81
N THR A 171 -4.30 6.65 14.11
CA THR A 171 -4.09 6.69 12.66
C THR A 171 -4.55 5.36 12.06
N PRO A 172 -5.85 5.13 11.84
CA PRO A 172 -6.35 3.81 11.48
C PRO A 172 -5.95 3.36 10.08
N VAL A 173 -5.79 4.32 9.15
CA VAL A 173 -5.46 4.06 7.76
C VAL A 173 -4.48 5.09 7.20
N VAL A 174 -3.73 4.69 6.17
CA VAL A 174 -2.92 5.56 5.34
C VAL A 174 -3.23 5.32 3.87
N GLN A 175 -3.06 6.35 3.04
CA GLN A 175 -3.12 6.22 1.60
C GLN A 175 -1.79 5.70 1.06
N MET A 176 -1.84 4.79 0.08
CA MET A 176 -0.65 4.22 -0.54
C MET A 176 -0.10 5.16 -1.61
N TYR A 177 1.06 5.76 -1.37
CA TYR A 177 1.84 6.41 -2.44
C TYR A 177 2.86 5.43 -3.01
N GLY A 178 3.30 5.70 -4.24
CA GLY A 178 4.35 4.93 -4.89
C GLY A 178 5.58 4.79 -4.01
N SER A 179 6.09 3.56 -3.89
CA SER A 179 7.30 3.28 -3.15
C SER A 179 8.49 3.16 -4.11
N LYS A 180 9.67 3.59 -3.67
CA LYS A 180 10.95 3.36 -4.37
C LYS A 180 11.47 1.93 -4.22
N THR A 181 10.68 1.05 -3.61
CA THR A 181 11.05 -0.33 -3.36
C THR A 181 11.06 -1.14 -4.64
N ASN A 182 12.18 -1.82 -4.88
CA ASN A 182 12.36 -2.75 -5.99
C ASN A 182 11.61 -4.06 -5.70
N PHE A 183 10.34 -4.14 -6.07
CA PHE A 183 9.59 -5.39 -5.99
C PHE A 183 9.94 -6.31 -7.16
N TYR A 184 10.17 -7.60 -6.90
CA TYR A 184 10.52 -8.58 -7.94
C TYR A 184 9.49 -8.64 -9.10
N ARG A 185 8.20 -8.43 -8.81
CA ARG A 185 7.13 -8.35 -9.83
C ARG A 185 7.21 -7.14 -10.77
N GLN A 186 8.06 -6.15 -10.49
CA GLN A 186 8.23 -4.91 -11.25
C GLN A 186 9.51 -4.91 -12.10
N LEU A 187 10.09 -6.08 -12.36
CA LEU A 187 11.21 -6.20 -13.29
C LEU A 187 10.87 -5.55 -14.64
N ASP A 188 11.75 -4.65 -15.09
CA ASP A 188 11.65 -4.01 -16.39
C ASP A 188 12.68 -4.57 -17.37
N LYS A 189 13.86 -4.95 -16.88
CA LYS A 189 14.96 -5.44 -17.69
C LYS A 189 15.91 -6.30 -16.86
N ILE A 190 16.55 -7.27 -17.49
CA ILE A 190 17.64 -8.03 -16.88
C ILE A 190 18.86 -8.06 -17.80
N ILE A 191 20.05 -8.02 -17.19
CA ILE A 191 21.33 -8.12 -17.88
C ILE A 191 22.05 -9.36 -17.34
N ILE A 192 22.43 -10.26 -18.23
CA ILE A 192 23.00 -11.57 -17.91
C ILE A 192 24.45 -11.59 -18.37
N ASN A 193 25.37 -11.79 -17.43
CA ASN A 193 26.81 -11.94 -17.66
C ASN A 193 27.31 -13.26 -17.07
N GLY A 194 27.22 -14.34 -17.85
CA GLY A 194 27.46 -15.68 -17.33
C GLY A 194 26.43 -16.04 -16.25
N ASP A 195 26.89 -16.25 -15.02
CA ASP A 195 26.03 -16.58 -13.87
C ASP A 195 25.53 -15.35 -13.10
N ASP A 196 26.05 -14.16 -13.43
CA ASP A 196 25.64 -12.91 -12.80
C ASP A 196 24.43 -12.32 -13.53
N ILE A 197 23.39 -12.02 -12.77
CA ILE A 197 22.13 -11.46 -13.29
C ILE A 197 21.88 -10.14 -12.57
N GLU A 198 22.00 -9.06 -13.32
CA GLU A 198 21.58 -7.73 -12.88
C GLU A 198 20.10 -7.55 -13.20
N MET A 199 19.34 -7.12 -12.20
CA MET A 199 17.90 -6.86 -12.29
C MET A 199 17.67 -5.36 -12.28
N ILE A 200 16.97 -4.89 -13.30
CA ILE A 200 16.60 -3.49 -13.46
C ILE A 200 15.08 -3.44 -13.36
N TYR A 201 14.61 -2.63 -12.43
CA TYR A 201 13.20 -2.47 -12.13
C TYR A 201 12.62 -1.30 -12.91
N SER A 202 11.32 -1.35 -13.19
CA SER A 202 10.63 -0.19 -13.73
C SER A 202 10.82 0.96 -12.74
N LYS A 203 11.18 2.13 -13.26
CA LYS A 203 11.14 3.34 -12.43
C LYS A 203 9.67 3.63 -12.12
N GLU A 204 9.15 3.12 -11.02
CA GLU A 204 7.79 3.46 -10.60
C GLU A 204 7.76 4.69 -9.67
N LEU A 205 6.99 5.68 -10.13
CA LEU A 205 6.37 6.81 -9.44
C LEU A 205 7.24 8.04 -9.08
N THR A 206 6.99 9.10 -9.85
CA THR A 206 7.04 10.48 -9.36
C THR A 206 5.95 10.67 -8.32
N LEU A 207 6.31 10.60 -7.02
CA LEU A 207 5.43 10.78 -5.85
C LEU A 207 4.43 11.94 -5.96
N PHE A 208 4.80 12.98 -6.71
CA PHE A 208 4.07 14.25 -6.83
C PHE A 208 3.50 14.50 -8.24
N LYS A 209 3.44 13.49 -9.11
CA LYS A 209 2.81 13.66 -10.43
C LYS A 209 1.32 13.39 -10.35
N CYS A 210 0.54 14.39 -10.76
CA CYS A 210 -0.91 14.30 -10.82
C CYS A 210 -1.37 13.48 -12.04
N GLY A 211 -2.44 12.70 -11.87
CA GLY A 211 -3.08 11.95 -12.96
C GLY A 211 -2.55 10.53 -13.22
N GLU A 212 -1.60 10.01 -12.44
CA GLU A 212 -1.17 8.60 -12.51
C GLU A 212 -1.77 7.76 -11.37
N GLY A 213 -2.15 6.53 -11.71
CA GLY A 213 -2.96 5.62 -10.89
C GLY A 213 -2.44 5.45 -9.47
N ARG A 214 -3.14 6.10 -8.52
CA ARG A 214 -2.94 5.86 -7.10
C ARG A 214 -3.83 4.73 -6.66
N TYR A 215 -3.22 3.78 -5.98
CA TYR A 215 -3.87 2.56 -5.56
C TYR A 215 -4.60 2.79 -4.25
N GLY A 216 -5.91 2.64 -4.31
CA GLY A 216 -6.63 1.73 -3.42
C GLY A 216 -7.06 2.27 -2.07
N ASP A 217 -7.89 1.44 -1.46
CA ASP A 217 -8.48 1.61 -0.14
C ASP A 217 -7.42 1.88 0.95
N GLY A 218 -7.84 2.50 2.06
CA GLY A 218 -6.96 2.82 3.17
C GLY A 218 -6.27 1.56 3.72
N LEU A 219 -4.96 1.64 3.92
CA LEU A 219 -4.13 0.54 4.44
C LEU A 219 -3.80 0.76 5.91
N ASP A 220 -3.67 -0.33 6.65
CA ASP A 220 -3.08 -0.27 7.99
C ASP A 220 -1.67 0.39 7.93
N PRO A 221 -1.36 1.39 8.78
CA PRO A 221 -0.13 2.17 8.66
C PRO A 221 1.13 1.31 8.77
N PHE A 222 1.18 0.41 9.75
CA PHE A 222 2.38 -0.39 9.98
C PHE A 222 2.54 -1.46 8.89
N LEU A 223 1.45 -2.07 8.46
CA LEU A 223 1.48 -2.98 7.31
C LEU A 223 1.96 -2.28 6.04
N TYR A 224 1.51 -1.05 5.78
CA TYR A 224 1.98 -0.26 4.63
C TYR A 224 3.49 0.00 4.72
N VAL A 225 3.97 0.41 5.89
CA VAL A 225 5.39 0.69 6.16
C VAL A 225 6.26 -0.54 5.87
N VAL A 226 5.84 -1.74 6.31
CA VAL A 226 6.56 -2.99 6.02
C VAL A 226 6.46 -3.38 4.55
N ARG A 227 5.26 -3.32 3.97
CA ARG A 227 5.00 -3.68 2.57
C ARG A 227 5.82 -2.82 1.61
N SER A 228 5.97 -1.54 1.92
CA SER A 228 6.64 -0.55 1.08
C SER A 228 8.13 -0.37 1.43
N ASN A 229 8.69 -1.19 2.33
CA ASN A 229 10.07 -1.12 2.82
C ASN A 229 10.48 0.27 3.35
N LEU A 230 9.59 0.92 4.10
CA LEU A 230 9.82 2.25 4.68
C LEU A 230 10.62 2.12 5.99
N TYR A 231 11.88 1.70 5.89
CA TYR A 231 12.71 1.33 7.05
C TYR A 231 12.78 2.42 8.13
N ASP A 232 13.06 3.67 7.75
CA ASP A 232 13.23 4.76 8.72
C ASP A 232 11.93 5.04 9.48
N THR A 233 10.79 5.07 8.79
CA THR A 233 9.48 5.21 9.43
C THR A 233 9.14 3.99 10.30
N ALA A 234 9.44 2.76 9.85
CA ALA A 234 9.23 1.54 10.64
C ALA A 234 10.00 1.58 11.96
N LYS A 235 11.25 2.01 11.88
CA LYS A 235 12.14 2.14 13.03
C LYS A 235 11.57 3.14 14.04
N VAL A 236 11.21 4.34 13.58
CA VAL A 236 10.62 5.37 14.45
C VAL A 236 9.34 4.87 15.13
N ILE A 237 8.46 4.19 14.39
CA ILE A 237 7.21 3.63 14.94
C ILE A 237 7.49 2.58 16.00
N LEU A 238 8.39 1.62 15.74
CA LEU A 238 8.70 0.57 16.72
C LEU A 238 9.42 1.12 17.96
N GLU A 239 10.32 2.09 17.78
CA GLU A 239 11.03 2.77 18.87
C GLU A 239 10.10 3.64 19.73
N SER A 240 8.92 4.02 19.23
CA SER A 240 7.91 4.72 20.03
C SER A 240 7.17 3.81 21.02
N GLY A 241 7.47 2.51 21.03
CA GLY A 241 6.79 1.51 21.84
C GLY A 241 5.49 0.98 21.24
N TYR A 242 5.16 1.34 19.99
CA TYR A 242 4.01 0.78 19.28
C TYR A 242 4.17 -0.73 19.10
N ILE A 243 3.10 -1.48 19.36
CA ILE A 243 3.06 -2.94 19.20
C ILE A 243 2.17 -3.28 18.00
N PRO A 244 2.74 -3.72 16.86
CA PRO A 244 1.95 -4.05 15.68
C PRO A 244 1.00 -5.23 15.91
N THR A 245 -0.30 -4.99 15.76
CA THR A 245 -1.35 -6.00 15.96
C THR A 245 -1.79 -6.69 14.66
N LYS A 246 -1.59 -6.06 13.50
CA LYS A 246 -2.07 -6.55 12.19
C LYS A 246 -1.02 -7.25 11.31
N CYS A 247 0.06 -7.77 11.90
CA CYS A 247 1.07 -8.56 11.19
C CYS A 247 0.75 -10.08 11.10
N LYS A 248 -0.43 -10.54 11.50
CA LYS A 248 -0.79 -11.98 11.52
C LYS A 248 -1.69 -12.36 10.33
N SER A 249 -1.42 -13.51 9.72
CA SER A 249 -2.25 -14.10 8.67
C SER A 249 -3.53 -14.72 9.23
N ASN A 250 -4.69 -14.27 8.73
CA ASN A 250 -5.96 -14.98 8.85
C ASN A 250 -6.45 -15.31 7.44
N SER A 251 -6.10 -16.51 6.94
CA SER A 251 -6.80 -17.24 5.87
C SER A 251 -7.59 -16.39 4.84
N ASN A 252 -6.94 -15.98 3.74
CA ASN A 252 -7.47 -15.46 2.45
C ASN A 252 -8.77 -14.61 2.47
N LYS A 253 -8.76 -13.34 2.04
CA LYS A 253 -8.67 -12.97 0.61
C LYS A 253 -7.73 -11.79 0.29
N TYR A 254 -7.25 -11.06 1.30
CA TYR A 254 -6.21 -10.02 1.19
C TYR A 254 -5.30 -9.97 2.44
N GLY A 255 -5.26 -11.04 3.23
CA GLY A 255 -4.51 -11.13 4.49
C GLY A 255 -3.01 -11.00 4.25
N ALA A 256 -2.47 -9.82 4.49
CA ALA A 256 -1.08 -9.51 4.25
C ALA A 256 -0.29 -9.66 5.57
N ASP A 257 0.47 -10.75 5.68
CA ASP A 257 1.46 -10.98 6.73
C ASP A 257 2.68 -10.08 6.48
N CYS A 258 3.15 -9.37 7.51
CA CYS A 258 4.33 -8.50 7.45
C CYS A 258 5.56 -9.28 6.95
N TYR A 259 5.76 -10.51 7.41
CA TYR A 259 6.89 -11.36 7.01
C TYR A 259 6.75 -11.88 5.56
N ASP A 260 5.52 -12.12 5.11
CA ASP A 260 5.27 -12.47 3.71
C ASP A 260 5.59 -11.30 2.76
N ASN A 261 5.25 -10.07 3.13
CA ASN A 261 5.55 -8.89 2.32
C ASN A 261 7.06 -8.64 2.16
N ILE A 262 7.82 -8.82 3.25
CA ILE A 262 9.30 -8.70 3.24
C ILE A 262 9.94 -9.65 2.22
N SER A 263 9.33 -10.79 1.93
CA SER A 263 9.88 -11.75 0.97
C SER A 263 9.73 -11.35 -0.50
N LYS A 264 9.17 -10.18 -0.84
CA LYS A 264 8.77 -9.82 -2.22
C LYS A 264 9.61 -8.71 -2.86
N TYR A 265 10.59 -8.17 -2.15
CA TYR A 265 11.41 -7.05 -2.62
C TYR A 265 12.89 -7.23 -2.25
N GLU A 266 13.76 -6.46 -2.93
CA GLU A 266 15.19 -6.37 -2.60
C GLU A 266 15.46 -5.56 -1.33
N ASN A 267 16.65 -5.72 -0.74
CA ASN A 267 17.07 -5.01 0.48
C ASN A 267 16.07 -5.19 1.63
N TYR A 268 15.61 -6.43 1.81
CA TYR A 268 14.61 -6.80 2.81
C TYR A 268 15.22 -7.07 4.19
N GLU A 269 16.52 -7.37 4.24
CA GLU A 269 17.23 -7.76 5.45
C GLU A 269 17.15 -6.72 6.58
N PRO A 270 17.30 -5.39 6.32
CA PRO A 270 17.18 -4.38 7.37
C PRO A 270 15.79 -4.38 8.02
N MET A 271 14.72 -4.42 7.22
CA MET A 271 13.36 -4.49 7.72
C MET A 271 13.12 -5.79 8.50
N LEU A 272 13.58 -6.93 7.98
CA LEU A 272 13.47 -8.22 8.66
C LEU A 272 14.16 -8.21 10.02
N ASN A 273 15.40 -7.71 10.10
CA ASN A 273 16.12 -7.63 11.37
C ASN A 273 15.38 -6.73 12.35
N LEU A 274 14.90 -5.56 11.90
CA LEU A 274 14.14 -4.62 12.71
C LEU A 274 12.87 -5.27 13.31
N LEU A 275 12.09 -5.99 12.51
CA LEU A 275 10.89 -6.69 12.99
C LEU A 275 11.23 -7.77 14.03
N LEU A 276 12.32 -8.52 13.83
CA LEU A 276 12.74 -9.57 14.75
C LEU A 276 13.28 -8.99 16.07
N GLU A 277 14.07 -7.92 16.01
CA GLU A 277 14.62 -7.21 17.18
C GLU A 277 13.50 -6.66 18.10
N HIS A 278 12.39 -6.23 17.51
CA HIS A 278 11.22 -5.71 18.24
C HIS A 278 10.15 -6.79 18.51
N ASN A 279 10.45 -8.07 18.29
CA ASN A 279 9.54 -9.20 18.52
C ASN A 279 8.16 -9.04 17.84
N VAL A 280 8.13 -8.45 16.64
CA VAL A 280 6.89 -8.24 15.91
C VAL A 280 6.23 -9.59 15.61
N SER A 281 4.95 -9.70 15.98
CA SER A 281 4.17 -10.93 15.82
C SER A 281 3.92 -11.27 14.34
N GLY A 282 3.57 -12.53 14.04
CA GLY A 282 3.38 -13.01 12.66
C GLY A 282 4.54 -13.83 12.11
N GLN A 283 5.56 -14.13 12.91
CA GLN A 283 6.63 -15.05 12.54
C GLN A 283 6.06 -16.44 12.17
N PRO A 284 6.66 -17.15 11.19
CA PRO A 284 6.23 -18.48 10.80
C PRO A 284 6.36 -19.47 11.97
N SER A 285 5.37 -20.34 12.14
CA SER A 285 5.42 -21.38 13.17
C SER A 285 6.49 -22.44 12.85
N LYS A 286 6.93 -23.18 13.87
CA LYS A 286 7.90 -24.28 13.67
C LYS A 286 7.35 -25.37 12.76
N GLU A 287 6.05 -25.65 12.87
CA GLU A 287 5.31 -26.62 12.05
C GLU A 287 5.25 -26.16 10.59
N LEU A 288 4.96 -24.87 10.36
CA LEU A 288 4.95 -24.29 9.01
C LEU A 288 6.35 -24.34 8.39
N MET A 289 7.38 -23.93 9.12
CA MET A 289 8.76 -23.99 8.64
C MET A 289 9.17 -25.43 8.30
N LYS A 290 8.80 -26.41 9.13
CA LYS A 290 9.09 -27.82 8.86
C LYS A 290 8.41 -28.31 7.60
N LYS A 291 7.11 -28.04 7.45
CA LYS A 291 6.33 -28.42 6.28
C LYS A 291 6.95 -27.86 4.99
N VAL A 292 7.24 -26.56 4.99
CA VAL A 292 7.82 -25.88 3.82
C VAL A 292 9.25 -26.37 3.54
N TYR A 293 10.01 -26.72 4.58
CA TYR A 293 11.34 -27.31 4.39
C TYR A 293 11.26 -28.66 3.66
N ASP A 294 10.31 -29.52 4.05
CA ASP A 294 10.12 -30.83 3.41
C ASP A 294 9.69 -30.70 1.94
N GLU A 295 8.81 -29.75 1.65
CA GLU A 295 8.43 -29.39 0.28
C GLU A 295 9.66 -28.92 -0.52
N CYS A 296 10.46 -27.99 0.05
CA CYS A 296 11.69 -27.51 -0.56
C CYS A 296 12.72 -28.62 -0.83
N TYR A 297 12.93 -29.55 0.11
CA TYR A 297 13.84 -30.67 -0.06
C TYR A 297 13.35 -31.65 -1.15
N ASN A 298 12.05 -31.86 -1.25
CA ASN A 298 11.49 -32.67 -2.34
C ASN A 298 11.71 -31.99 -3.70
N ASP A 299 11.45 -30.69 -3.79
CA ASP A 299 11.70 -29.91 -5.01
C ASP A 299 13.19 -29.94 -5.38
N TYR A 300 14.09 -29.80 -4.40
CA TYR A 300 15.53 -29.93 -4.61
C TYR A 300 15.89 -31.22 -5.36
N ASN A 301 15.35 -32.36 -4.92
CA ASN A 301 15.61 -33.66 -5.56
C ASN A 301 15.05 -33.73 -6.98
N ILE A 302 13.88 -33.14 -7.23
CA ILE A 302 13.27 -33.06 -8.56
C ILE A 302 14.16 -32.24 -9.50
N PHE A 303 14.57 -31.05 -9.09
CA PHE A 303 15.42 -30.18 -9.90
C PHE A 303 16.81 -30.79 -10.11
N LEU A 304 17.35 -31.51 -9.14
CA LEU A 304 18.61 -32.23 -9.27
C LEU A 304 18.50 -33.37 -10.30
N ALA A 305 17.39 -34.11 -10.30
CA ALA A 305 17.11 -35.12 -11.32
C ALA A 305 16.97 -34.50 -12.71
N THR A 306 16.31 -33.34 -12.84
CA THR A 306 16.22 -32.57 -14.09
C THR A 306 17.60 -32.17 -14.61
N LYS A 307 18.47 -31.64 -13.75
CA LYS A 307 19.87 -31.32 -14.10
C LYS A 307 20.64 -32.55 -14.57
N ASN A 308 20.47 -33.69 -13.91
CA ASN A 308 21.12 -34.95 -14.30
C ASN A 308 20.64 -35.46 -15.66
N LYS A 309 19.33 -35.38 -15.96
CA LYS A 309 18.80 -35.72 -17.29
C LYS A 309 19.38 -34.82 -18.38
N PHE A 310 19.46 -33.51 -18.12
CA PHE A 310 20.08 -32.56 -19.03
C PHE A 310 21.55 -32.90 -19.30
N LEU A 311 22.35 -33.17 -18.26
CA LEU A 311 23.77 -33.52 -18.40
C LEU A 311 24.00 -34.84 -19.15
N LYS A 312 23.04 -35.77 -19.11
CA LYS A 312 23.08 -37.05 -19.85
C LYS A 312 22.61 -36.93 -21.30
N GLY A 313 22.04 -35.80 -21.70
CA GLY A 313 21.40 -35.63 -23.01
C GLY A 313 19.97 -36.20 -23.10
N ASP A 314 19.40 -36.66 -21.98
CA ASP A 314 18.03 -37.18 -21.90
C ASP A 314 16.97 -36.07 -21.89
N LEU A 315 17.41 -34.81 -21.76
CA LEU A 315 16.57 -33.62 -21.71
C LEU A 315 17.28 -32.46 -22.40
N ASN A 316 16.57 -31.78 -23.32
CA ASN A 316 17.06 -30.55 -23.93
C ASN A 316 16.43 -29.35 -23.23
N LEU A 317 17.27 -28.41 -22.79
CA LEU A 317 16.84 -27.15 -22.18
C LEU A 317 17.28 -25.97 -23.04
N ILE A 318 16.44 -24.95 -23.16
CA ILE A 318 16.84 -23.65 -23.73
C ILE A 318 17.71 -22.87 -22.73
N LEU A 319 18.32 -21.77 -23.15
CA LEU A 319 19.24 -21.00 -22.32
C LEU A 319 18.56 -20.49 -21.03
N GLU A 320 17.35 -19.96 -21.16
CA GLU A 320 16.55 -19.40 -20.07
C GLU A 320 16.18 -20.47 -19.02
N GLU A 321 15.84 -21.67 -19.49
CA GLU A 321 15.56 -22.81 -18.61
C GLU A 321 16.81 -23.25 -17.85
N LYS A 322 18.00 -23.24 -18.49
CA LYS A 322 19.27 -23.55 -17.80
C LYS A 322 19.58 -22.52 -16.72
N ILE A 323 19.37 -21.23 -17.02
CA ILE A 323 19.58 -20.13 -16.07
C ILE A 323 18.66 -20.32 -14.86
N SER A 324 17.36 -20.54 -15.10
CA SER A 324 16.36 -20.77 -14.06
C SER A 324 16.65 -22.02 -13.21
N LEU A 325 17.00 -23.13 -13.86
CA LEU A 325 17.38 -24.38 -13.19
C LEU A 325 18.58 -24.19 -12.27
N ASN A 326 19.64 -23.52 -12.75
CA ASN A 326 20.84 -23.27 -11.96
C ASN A 326 20.56 -22.32 -10.77
N GLY A 327 19.81 -21.24 -10.98
CA GLY A 327 19.45 -20.29 -9.91
C GLY A 327 18.58 -20.93 -8.82
N THR A 328 17.61 -21.74 -9.25
CA THR A 328 16.72 -22.49 -8.34
C THR A 328 17.50 -23.53 -7.54
N LEU A 329 18.36 -24.32 -8.20
CA LEU A 329 19.21 -25.30 -7.51
C LEU A 329 20.18 -24.63 -6.52
N LYS A 330 20.82 -23.53 -6.88
CA LYS A 330 21.69 -22.77 -5.96
C LYS A 330 20.93 -22.31 -4.71
N THR A 331 19.67 -21.97 -4.85
CA THR A 331 18.80 -21.60 -3.72
C THR A 331 18.50 -22.82 -2.84
N TYR A 332 18.07 -23.92 -3.44
CA TYR A 332 17.80 -25.15 -2.69
C TYR A 332 19.05 -25.74 -2.02
N GLU A 333 20.19 -25.75 -2.71
CA GLU A 333 21.50 -26.16 -2.17
C GLU A 333 21.88 -25.36 -0.92
N LYS A 334 21.57 -24.07 -0.90
CA LYS A 334 21.86 -23.18 0.23
C LYS A 334 20.94 -23.41 1.43
N TYR A 335 19.67 -23.71 1.21
CA TYR A 335 18.65 -23.62 2.26
C TYR A 335 18.01 -24.95 2.66
N CYS A 336 17.88 -25.93 1.76
CA CYS A 336 17.07 -27.12 1.99
C CYS A 336 17.62 -28.41 1.35
N ASN A 337 18.94 -28.60 1.37
CA ASN A 337 19.60 -29.76 0.72
C ASN A 337 19.82 -30.98 1.63
N LYS A 338 19.31 -30.97 2.86
CA LYS A 338 19.52 -32.06 3.83
C LYS A 338 18.20 -32.79 4.13
N PRO A 339 18.16 -34.13 4.08
CA PRO A 339 16.97 -34.87 4.47
C PRO A 339 16.65 -34.67 5.96
N ASN A 340 15.37 -34.75 6.31
CA ASN A 340 14.90 -34.70 7.70
C ASN A 340 15.38 -33.48 8.51
N SER A 341 15.61 -32.35 7.84
CA SER A 341 16.10 -31.12 8.46
C SER A 341 14.99 -30.06 8.55
N ASN A 342 15.36 -28.82 8.90
CA ASN A 342 14.45 -27.69 9.05
C ASN A 342 15.20 -26.37 8.83
N PHE A 343 14.47 -25.28 8.56
CA PHE A 343 15.02 -23.93 8.64
C PHE A 343 15.51 -23.65 10.06
N LEU A 344 16.66 -23.00 10.20
CA LEU A 344 17.29 -22.72 11.50
C LEU A 344 16.43 -21.80 12.38
N ASN A 345 15.82 -20.80 11.75
CA ASN A 345 15.01 -19.76 12.39
C ASN A 345 14.20 -18.99 11.35
N THR A 346 13.34 -18.07 11.80
CA THR A 346 12.56 -17.15 10.94
C THR A 346 13.42 -16.46 9.90
N LYS A 347 14.62 -15.98 10.26
CA LYS A 347 15.52 -15.28 9.33
C LYS A 347 15.94 -16.19 8.17
N SER A 348 16.29 -17.45 8.43
CA SER A 348 16.63 -18.42 7.39
C SER A 348 15.43 -18.78 6.49
N TYR A 349 14.23 -18.90 7.07
CA TYR A 349 12.99 -19.15 6.31
C TYR A 349 12.65 -17.98 5.38
N ILE A 350 12.67 -16.74 5.88
CA ILE A 350 12.37 -15.55 5.07
C ILE A 350 13.44 -15.32 4.01
N SER A 351 14.71 -15.60 4.32
CA SER A 351 15.79 -15.53 3.32
C SER A 351 15.59 -16.52 2.18
N TRP A 352 15.19 -17.76 2.50
CA TRP A 352 14.82 -18.75 1.49
C TRP A 352 13.63 -18.28 0.67
N LYS A 353 12.55 -17.84 1.33
CA LYS A 353 11.31 -17.41 0.66
C LYS A 353 11.53 -16.21 -0.25
N ASN A 354 12.38 -15.26 0.15
CA ASN A 354 12.78 -14.13 -0.68
C ASN A 354 13.55 -14.59 -1.93
N ASN A 355 14.54 -15.50 -1.78
CA ASN A 355 15.25 -16.05 -2.95
C ASN A 355 14.34 -16.88 -3.86
N TYR A 356 13.40 -17.63 -3.29
CA TYR A 356 12.38 -18.36 -4.04
C TYR A 356 11.52 -17.41 -4.88
N ASN A 357 10.96 -16.35 -4.26
CA ASN A 357 10.17 -15.35 -4.97
C ASN A 357 10.98 -14.61 -6.03
N LYS A 358 12.24 -14.26 -5.75
CA LYS A 358 13.17 -13.67 -6.72
C LYS A 358 13.32 -14.57 -7.96
N ASN A 359 13.61 -15.85 -7.77
CA ASN A 359 13.79 -16.79 -8.89
C ASN A 359 12.48 -17.03 -9.64
N TYR A 360 11.35 -17.06 -8.94
CA TYR A 360 10.03 -17.21 -9.55
C TYR A 360 9.72 -16.05 -10.52
N GLU A 361 9.87 -14.81 -10.06
CA GLU A 361 9.62 -13.62 -10.88
C GLU A 361 10.66 -13.50 -12.01
N LEU A 362 11.93 -13.82 -11.74
CA LEU A 362 12.98 -13.85 -12.74
C LEU A 362 12.68 -14.87 -13.86
N TYR A 363 12.23 -16.07 -13.51
CA TYR A 363 11.84 -17.09 -14.49
C TYR A 363 10.64 -16.64 -15.32
N GLY A 364 9.60 -16.10 -14.67
CA GLY A 364 8.45 -15.53 -15.37
C GLY A 364 8.85 -14.44 -16.36
N PHE A 365 9.72 -13.52 -15.93
CA PHE A 365 10.23 -12.44 -16.77
C PHE A 365 11.08 -12.95 -17.94
N LEU A 366 12.00 -13.88 -17.69
CA LEU A 366 12.84 -14.52 -18.70
C LEU A 366 11.98 -15.18 -19.79
N MET A 367 11.01 -16.00 -19.38
CA MET A 367 10.19 -16.75 -20.34
C MET A 367 9.27 -15.84 -21.15
N ALA A 368 8.72 -14.79 -20.53
CA ALA A 368 7.87 -13.81 -21.21
C ALA A 368 8.64 -12.95 -22.22
N ASN A 369 9.94 -12.72 -22.01
CA ASN A 369 10.75 -11.76 -22.78
C ASN A 369 11.98 -12.37 -23.46
N LYS A 370 12.07 -13.69 -23.57
CA LYS A 370 13.25 -14.41 -24.12
C LYS A 370 13.68 -13.93 -25.51
N ASP A 371 12.73 -13.47 -26.32
CA ASP A 371 12.97 -12.98 -27.69
C ASP A 371 13.11 -11.44 -27.75
N ASP A 372 12.85 -10.72 -26.65
CA ASP A 372 12.95 -9.26 -26.56
C ASP A 372 14.33 -8.84 -26.03
N LYS A 373 15.23 -8.54 -26.96
CA LYS A 373 16.60 -8.09 -26.67
C LYS A 373 16.68 -6.73 -25.98
N SER A 374 15.60 -5.97 -25.91
CA SER A 374 15.55 -4.72 -25.14
C SER A 374 15.33 -4.97 -23.65
N LYS A 375 14.74 -6.13 -23.31
CA LYS A 375 14.33 -6.56 -21.97
C LYS A 375 15.27 -7.60 -21.37
N VAL A 376 15.79 -8.52 -22.18
CA VAL A 376 16.77 -9.54 -21.75
C VAL A 376 18.05 -9.33 -22.55
N ILE A 377 19.10 -8.88 -21.88
CA ILE A 377 20.39 -8.57 -22.49
C ILE A 377 21.43 -9.60 -22.07
N TYR A 378 22.00 -10.31 -23.04
CA TYR A 378 23.12 -11.22 -22.82
C TYR A 378 24.44 -10.51 -23.13
N LEU A 379 25.30 -10.32 -22.11
CA LEU A 379 26.65 -9.79 -22.29
C LEU A 379 27.58 -10.93 -22.70
N ASP A 380 28.10 -10.84 -23.91
CA ASP A 380 28.95 -11.87 -24.49
C ASP A 380 30.35 -11.82 -23.86
N LYS A 381 30.86 -12.94 -23.31
CA LYS A 381 32.22 -13.03 -22.74
C LYS A 381 33.34 -12.82 -23.78
N ASN A 382 33.00 -12.67 -25.07
CA ASN A 382 33.93 -12.71 -26.18
C ASN A 382 34.18 -11.39 -26.93
N GLN A 383 33.58 -10.25 -26.55
CA GLN A 383 33.90 -8.97 -27.22
C GLN A 383 35.17 -8.26 -26.72
N ASN A 384 35.82 -8.75 -25.65
CA ASN A 384 37.10 -8.21 -25.15
C ASN A 384 38.35 -9.00 -25.60
N LYS A 385 38.24 -9.86 -26.64
CA LYS A 385 39.38 -10.62 -27.20
C LYS A 385 39.67 -10.37 -28.69
N SER A 386 39.08 -9.35 -29.30
CA SER A 386 39.44 -8.90 -30.65
C SER A 386 39.97 -7.47 -30.59
N GLY A 387 41.22 -7.33 -30.16
CA GLY A 387 41.88 -6.04 -30.00
C GLY A 387 43.29 -6.20 -29.43
N ASN A 388 44.14 -6.97 -30.12
CA ASN A 388 45.59 -6.77 -30.23
C ASN A 388 46.16 -7.68 -31.32
#